data_AF-A0A0B1SWP4-F1
#
_entry.id   AF-A0A0B1SWP4-F1
#
_cell.length_a   1.000
_cell.length_b   1.000
_cell.length_c   1.000
_cell.angle_alpha   90.00
_cell.angle_beta   90.00
_cell.angle_gamma   90.00
#
_symmetry.space_group_name_H-M   'P 1'
#
loop_
_entity.id
_entity.type
_entity.pdbx_description
1 polymer ?
#
loop_
_entity_poly.entity_id
_entity_poly.type
_entity_poly.pdbx_seq_one_letter_code
_entity_poly.pdbx_strand_id
1 'polypeptide(L)' 'MHGINALLASCSRVLGPVAVTDMFWYFGPQVVWLFQLATWAILLGALAKFYKRLVPLKMPQVLEEVQDEKVKKVDQ' A
#
# COMPACT_ATOMS: atom_id res chain seq x y z
N MET A 1 -17.21 -3.45 3.63
CA MET A 1 -15.76 -3.18 3.69
C MET A 1 -15.31 -2.10 2.70
N HIS A 2 -15.77 -2.09 1.44
CA HIS A 2 -15.37 -1.08 0.43
C HIS A 2 -15.69 0.39 0.79
N GLY A 3 -16.81 0.64 1.49
CA GLY A 3 -17.21 2.00 1.86
C GLY A 3 -16.20 2.72 2.75
N ILE A 4 -15.60 2.03 3.73
CA ILE A 4 -14.61 2.63 4.64
C ILE A 4 -13.32 2.98 3.90
N ASN A 5 -12.86 2.09 3.01
CA ASN A 5 -11.67 2.35 2.19
C ASN A 5 -11.90 3.54 1.24
N ALA A 6 -13.09 3.64 0.64
CA ALA A 6 -13.45 4.77 -0.21
C ALA A 6 -13.53 6.09 0.58
N LEU A 7 -14.10 6.05 1.80
CA LEU A 7 -14.23 7.22 2.67
C LEU A 7 -12.87 7.70 3.16
N LEU A 8 -11.98 6.78 3.58
CA LEU A 8 -10.59 7.12 3.92
C LEU A 8 -9.84 7.73 2.73
N ALA A 9 -10.01 7.16 1.53
CA ALA A 9 -9.36 7.66 0.32
C ALA A 9 -9.84 9.07 -0.04
N SER A 10 -11.13 9.37 0.13
CA SER A 10 -11.69 10.71 -0.08
C SER A 10 -11.23 11.69 1.00
N CYS A 11 -11.23 11.28 2.28
CA CYS A 11 -10.73 12.12 3.37
C CYS A 11 -9.25 12.49 3.20
N SER A 12 -8.41 11.55 2.76
CA SER A 12 -6.98 11.81 2.53
C SER A 12 -6.76 12.90 1.46
N ARG A 13 -7.56 12.92 0.40
CA ARG A 13 -7.48 13.93 -0.66
C ARG A 13 -7.92 15.33 -0.22
N VAL A 14 -8.74 15.43 0.83
CA VAL A 14 -9.20 16.72 1.38
C VAL A 14 -8.25 17.19 2.48
N LEU A 15 -7.85 16.29 3.38
CA LEU A 15 -6.95 16.62 4.50
C LEU A 15 -5.55 16.99 4.05
N GLY A 16 -5.02 16.36 3.00
CA GLY A 16 -3.70 16.66 2.44
C GLY A 16 -3.53 18.15 2.09
N PRO A 17 -4.31 18.72 1.16
CA PRO A 17 -4.18 20.12 0.78
C PRO A 17 -4.52 21.08 1.91
N VAL A 18 -5.49 20.76 2.78
CA VAL A 18 -5.83 21.61 3.95
C VAL A 18 -4.67 21.68 4.93
N ALA A 19 -4.08 20.54 5.31
CA ALA A 19 -2.93 20.50 6.21
C ALA A 19 -1.71 21.22 5.62
N VAL A 20 -1.47 21.05 4.31
CA VAL A 20 -0.35 21.70 3.62
C VAL A 20 -0.55 23.22 3.52
N THR A 21 -1.77 23.70 3.25
CA THR A 21 -2.05 25.14 3.14
C THR A 21 -1.99 25.86 4.49
N ASP A 22 -2.50 25.25 5.55
CA ASP A 22 -2.41 25.80 6.92
C ASP A 22 -0.94 25.92 7.38
N MET A 23 -0.17 24.85 7.17
CA MET A 23 1.25 24.79 7.54
C MET A 23 2.12 25.76 6.72
N PHE A 24 1.78 25.97 5.44
CA PHE A 24 2.45 26.95 4.58
C PHE A 24 2.23 28.38 5.07
N TRP A 25 1.02 28.70 5.55
CA TRP A 25 0.68 30.05 6.01
C TRP A 25 1.45 30.44 7.28
N TYR A 26 1.65 29.49 8.21
CA TYR A 26 2.27 29.78 9.50
C TYR A 26 3.81 29.66 9.51
N PHE A 27 4.37 28.64 8.83
CA PHE A 27 5.79 28.29 8.94
C PHE A 27 6.59 28.45 7.64
N GLY A 28 5.94 28.79 6.54
CA GLY A 28 6.57 28.91 5.23
C GLY A 28 7.00 27.56 4.60
N PRO A 29 7.78 27.59 3.51
CA PRO A 29 7.99 26.44 2.63
C PRO A 29 8.88 25.32 3.21
N GLN A 30 9.81 25.63 4.11
CA GLN A 30 10.75 24.63 4.65
C GLN A 30 10.05 23.56 5.49
N VAL A 31 9.05 23.96 6.27
CA VAL A 31 8.33 23.09 7.21
C VAL A 31 7.36 22.17 6.46
N VAL A 32 6.76 22.63 5.37
CA VAL A 32 5.96 21.79 4.45
C VAL A 32 6.79 20.67 3.84
N TRP A 33 8.04 20.96 3.44
CA TRP A 33 8.95 19.96 2.89
C TRP A 33 9.30 18.86 3.91
N LEU A 34 9.57 19.24 5.15
CA LEU A 34 9.80 18.28 6.23
C LEU A 34 8.56 17.41 6.51
N PHE A 35 7.36 18.00 6.50
CA PHE A 35 6.12 17.26 6.67
C PHE A 35 5.86 16.25 5.54
N GLN A 36 6.15 16.65 4.30
CA GLN A 36 6.03 15.78 3.14
C GLN A 36 6.99 14.59 3.23
N LEU A 37 8.26 14.85 3.59
CA LEU A 37 9.26 13.80 3.78
C LEU A 37 8.91 12.87 4.95
N ALA A 38 8.40 13.41 6.04
CA ALA A 38 7.94 12.62 7.19
C ALA A 38 6.79 11.69 6.81
N THR A 39 5.81 12.19 6.04
CA THR A 39 4.67 11.38 5.57
C THR A 39 5.14 10.22 4.70
N TRP A 40 6.10 10.47 3.81
CA TRP A 40 6.74 9.44 3.00
C TRP A 40 7.51 8.41 3.83
N ALA A 41 8.27 8.86 4.82
CA ALA A 41 9.00 7.99 5.72
C ALA A 41 8.06 7.08 6.53
N ILE A 42 6.93 7.60 7.00
CA ILE A 42 5.90 6.82 7.70
C ILE A 42 5.30 5.77 6.76
N LEU A 43 4.96 6.15 5.53
CA LEU A 43 4.41 5.24 4.53
C LEU A 43 5.39 4.10 4.22
N LEU A 44 6.65 4.42 3.94
CA LEU A 44 7.70 3.44 3.68
C LEU A 44 7.98 2.56 4.90
N GLY A 45 7.97 3.13 6.11
CA GLY A 45 8.15 2.39 7.35
C GLY A 45 7.02 1.39 7.61
N ALA A 46 5.76 1.83 7.41
CA ALA A 46 4.60 0.95 7.47
C ALA A 46 4.70 -0.16 6.41
N LEU A 47 5.04 0.20 5.17
CA LEU A 47 5.20 -0.76 4.08
C LEU A 47 6.29 -1.78 4.39
N ALA A 48 7.47 -1.36 4.86
CA ALA A 48 8.57 -2.25 5.23
C ALA A 48 8.20 -3.21 6.38
N LYS A 49 7.48 -2.71 7.40
CA LYS A 49 7.01 -3.53 8.52
C LYS A 49 5.98 -4.57 8.06
N PHE A 50 5.05 -4.16 7.22
CA PHE A 50 4.02 -5.06 6.67
C PHE A 50 4.56 -5.96 5.55
N TYR A 51 5.66 -5.60 4.88
CA TYR A 51 6.28 -6.41 3.83
C TYR A 51 6.67 -7.79 4.35
N LYS A 52 7.29 -7.87 5.54
CA LYS A 52 7.57 -9.16 6.18
C LYS A 52 6.33 -10.01 6.48
N ARG A 53 5.14 -9.38 6.62
CA ARG A 53 3.88 -10.05 6.95
C ARG A 53 3.00 -10.32 5.72
N LEU A 54 3.17 -9.57 4.63
CA LEU A 54 2.42 -9.69 3.37
C LEU A 54 3.11 -10.61 2.35
N VAL A 55 4.42 -10.88 2.50
CA VAL A 55 5.22 -11.75 1.63
C VAL A 55 5.31 -13.23 2.04
N PRO A 56 4.69 -13.78 3.11
CA PRO A 56 4.46 -15.21 3.17
C PRO A 56 3.29 -15.57 2.24
N LEU A 57 3.49 -15.36 0.93
CA LEU A 57 2.78 -16.12 -0.08
C LEU A 57 3.26 -17.57 0.08
N LYS A 58 2.65 -18.31 1.00
CA LYS A 58 2.54 -19.76 0.83
C LYS A 58 1.76 -19.96 -0.47
N MET A 59 2.48 -20.06 -1.60
CA MET A 59 1.88 -20.61 -2.80
C MET A 59 1.42 -22.01 -2.43
N PRO A 60 0.13 -22.34 -2.53
CA PRO A 60 -0.28 -23.71 -2.41
C PRO A 60 0.45 -24.48 -3.52
N GLN A 61 1.35 -25.37 -3.15
CA GLN A 61 2.05 -26.31 -4.04
C GLN A 61 1.09 -27.22 -4.82
N VAL A 62 -0.21 -27.11 -4.55
CA VAL A 62 -1.31 -27.82 -5.20
C VAL A 62 -1.49 -27.43 -6.68
N LEU A 63 -0.94 -26.29 -7.13
CA LEU A 63 -1.03 -25.90 -8.54
C LEU A 63 -0.01 -26.64 -9.43
N GLU A 64 1.01 -27.28 -8.84
CA GLU A 64 2.02 -28.06 -9.59
C GLU A 64 1.49 -29.46 -9.94
N GLU A 65 0.81 -30.15 -9.02
CA GLU A 65 0.24 -31.49 -9.32
C GLU A 65 -0.88 -31.47 -10.37
N VAL A 66 -1.70 -30.41 -10.41
CA VAL A 66 -2.82 -30.31 -11.36
C VAL A 66 -2.33 -30.04 -12.79
N GLN A 67 -1.15 -29.42 -12.97
CA GLN A 67 -0.56 -29.24 -14.30
C GLN A 67 0.07 -30.54 -14.83
N ASP A 68 0.73 -31.33 -13.99
CA ASP A 68 1.33 -32.60 -14.40
C ASP A 68 0.27 -33.66 -14.80
N GLU A 69 -0.86 -33.75 -14.08
CA GLU A 69 -1.94 -34.69 -14.44
C GLU A 69 -2.66 -34.27 -15.74
N LYS A 70 -2.76 -32.96 -16.01
CA LYS A 70 -3.34 -32.41 -17.25
C LYS A 70 -2.46 -32.67 -18.46
N VAL A 71 -1.13 -32.59 -18.33
CA VAL A 71 -0.20 -32.88 -19.43
C VAL A 71 -0.21 -34.38 -19.75
N LYS A 72 -0.19 -35.24 -18.73
CA LYS A 72 -0.18 -36.71 -18.92
C LYS A 72 -1.45 -37.28 -19.57
N LYS A 73 -2.61 -36.65 -19.39
CA LYS A 73 -3.88 -37.06 -20.04
C LYS A 73 -4.06 -36.57 -21.47
N VAL A 74 -3.26 -35.60 -21.93
CA VAL A 74 -3.33 -35.10 -23.32
C VAL A 74 -2.47 -35.97 -24.25
N ASP A 75 -1.47 -36.66 -23.69
CA ASP A 75 -0.56 -37.55 -24.42
C ASP A 75 -0.96 -39.04 -24.42
N GLN A 76 -2.16 -39.39 -23.91
CA GLN A 76 -2.66 -40.78 -23.85
C GLN A 76 -3.97 -40.99 -24.63
#